data_AF-A0A7R9ZJY4-F1
#
_entry.id   AF-A0A7R9ZJY4-F1
#
_cell.length_a   1.000
_cell.length_b   1.000
_cell.length_c   1.000
_cell.angle_alpha   90.00
_cell.angle_beta   90.00
_cell.angle_gamma   90.00
#
_symmetry.space_group_name_H-M   'P 1'
#
loop_
_entity.id
_entity.type
_entity.pdbx_description
1 polymer ?
#
loop_
_entity_poly.entity_id
_entity_poly.type
_entity_poly.pdbx_seq_one_letter_code
_entity_poly.pdbx_strand_id
1 'polypeptide(L)'
;MSYSMLLAPLGAISRWQLSKLNGKLVAFPWFPAGTFAANILGSIVSILTVALEYRLEVQYGDFDFWTVGSIRAVRIGLAGCLTTVSTFVSEIVKFLKSNTNHAYPYMYWTLGTAAAISAFIYGLAVYSM
;
A
#
# COMPACT_ATOMS: atom_id res chain seq x y z
N MET A 1 -15.86 9.63 -7.83
CA MET A 1 -14.55 10.01 -8.38
C MET A 1 -14.16 9.06 -9.51
N SER A 2 -14.85 9.08 -10.65
CA SER A 2 -14.64 8.08 -11.72
C SER A 2 -13.28 8.22 -12.43
N TYR A 3 -12.66 9.40 -12.41
CA TYR A 3 -11.37 9.64 -13.06
C TYR A 3 -10.18 9.01 -12.32
N SER A 4 -10.36 8.45 -11.12
CA SER A 4 -9.32 7.65 -10.46
C SER A 4 -8.92 6.41 -11.27
N MET A 5 -9.83 5.93 -12.14
CA MET A 5 -9.56 4.85 -13.09
C MET A 5 -8.40 5.15 -14.04
N LEU A 6 -8.07 6.42 -14.28
CA LEU A 6 -6.92 6.82 -15.10
C LEU A 6 -5.59 6.47 -14.42
N LEU A 7 -5.56 6.42 -13.08
CA LEU A 7 -4.37 6.11 -12.29
C LEU A 7 -4.25 4.63 -11.94
N ALA A 8 -5.34 3.87 -12.08
CA ALA A 8 -5.37 2.43 -11.80
C ALA A 8 -4.37 1.60 -12.64
N PRO A 9 -4.22 1.82 -13.95
CA PRO A 9 -3.22 1.11 -14.76
C PRO A 9 -1.79 1.28 -14.24
N LEU A 10 -1.43 2.49 -13.79
CA LEU A 10 -0.10 2.76 -13.25
C LEU A 10 0.18 1.94 -11.98
N GLY A 11 -0.81 1.81 -11.10
CA GLY A 11 -0.73 0.96 -9.91
C GLY A 11 -0.58 -0.51 -10.27
N ALA A 12 -1.40 -1.00 -11.20
CA ALA A 12 -1.38 -2.39 -11.63
C ALA A 12 -0.06 -2.77 -12.34
N ILE A 13 0.45 -1.91 -13.22
CA ILE A 13 1.74 -2.13 -13.90
C ILE A 13 2.88 -2.14 -12.88
N SER A 14 2.89 -1.17 -11.96
CA SER A 14 3.92 -1.11 -10.90
C SER A 14 3.92 -2.36 -10.03
N ARG A 15 2.73 -2.83 -9.63
CA ARG A 15 2.57 -4.10 -8.89
C ARG A 15 3.08 -5.30 -9.71
N TRP A 16 2.80 -5.35 -11.00
CA TRP A 16 3.29 -6.41 -11.89
C TRP A 16 4.82 -6.38 -12.05
N GLN A 17 5.44 -5.20 -12.11
CA GLN A 17 6.89 -5.09 -12.14
C GLN A 17 7.51 -5.55 -10.81
N LEU A 18 6.92 -5.12 -9.68
CA LEU A 18 7.38 -5.52 -8.35
C LEU A 18 7.25 -7.02 -8.13
N SER A 19 6.18 -7.67 -8.61
CA SER A 19 5.98 -9.12 -8.43
C SER A 19 7.10 -9.97 -9.03
N LYS A 20 7.88 -9.44 -9.98
CA LYS A 20 9.09 -10.09 -10.53
C LYS A 20 10.19 -10.28 -9.48
N LEU A 21 10.09 -9.64 -8.32
CA LEU A 21 11.01 -9.79 -7.18
C LEU A 21 10.57 -10.89 -6.20
N ASN A 22 9.36 -11.46 -6.36
CA ASN A 22 8.87 -12.54 -5.50
C ASN A 22 9.81 -13.76 -5.58
N GLY A 23 10.31 -14.19 -4.42
CA GLY A 23 11.26 -15.30 -4.31
C GLY A 23 12.68 -15.02 -4.82
N LYS A 24 13.02 -13.76 -5.12
CA LYS A 24 14.36 -13.37 -5.58
C LYS A 24 15.29 -12.85 -4.48
N LEU A 25 14.83 -12.77 -3.24
CA LEU A 25 15.71 -12.37 -2.13
C LEU A 25 16.67 -13.50 -1.78
N VAL A 26 17.97 -13.24 -1.90
CA VAL A 26 19.03 -14.24 -1.64
C VAL A 26 18.95 -14.79 -0.21
N ALA A 27 18.71 -13.92 0.78
CA ALA A 27 18.59 -14.34 2.18
C ALA A 27 17.28 -15.08 2.50
N PHE A 28 16.20 -14.78 1.75
CA PHE A 28 14.86 -15.31 1.99
C PHE A 28 14.15 -15.67 0.68
N PRO A 29 14.58 -16.74 -0.01
CA PRO A 29 14.05 -17.10 -1.35
C PRO A 29 12.59 -17.55 -1.32
N TRP A 30 12.06 -17.86 -0.13
CA TRP A 30 10.64 -18.15 0.06
C TRP A 30 9.78 -16.88 0.14
N PHE A 31 10.37 -15.71 0.39
CA PHE A 31 9.62 -14.49 0.71
C PHE A 31 9.06 -13.80 -0.55
N PRO A 32 7.75 -13.50 -0.61
CA PRO A 32 7.14 -12.72 -1.69
C PRO A 32 7.47 -11.22 -1.58
N ALA A 33 8.74 -10.88 -1.86
CA ALA A 33 9.27 -9.52 -1.68
C ALA A 33 8.57 -8.45 -2.52
N GLY A 34 8.16 -8.81 -3.73
CA GLY A 34 7.43 -7.94 -4.64
C GLY A 34 6.02 -7.62 -4.13
N THR A 35 5.27 -8.63 -3.71
CA THR A 35 3.93 -8.45 -3.14
C THR A 35 3.99 -7.66 -1.84
N PHE A 36 4.97 -7.96 -0.99
CA PHE A 36 5.25 -7.17 0.22
C PHE A 36 5.52 -5.70 -0.14
N ALA A 37 6.49 -5.43 -1.02
CA ALA A 37 6.84 -4.06 -1.40
C ALA A 37 5.67 -3.30 -2.03
N ALA A 38 4.88 -3.95 -2.89
CA ALA A 38 3.71 -3.34 -3.50
C ALA A 38 2.66 -2.93 -2.45
N ASN A 39 2.40 -3.79 -1.46
CA ASN A 39 1.49 -3.48 -0.36
C ASN A 39 2.02 -2.33 0.52
N ILE A 40 3.30 -2.36 0.91
CA ILE A 40 3.88 -1.29 1.74
C ILE A 40 3.91 0.05 1.02
N LEU A 41 4.38 0.09 -0.23
CA LEU A 41 4.41 1.32 -1.02
C LEU A 41 3.00 1.88 -1.26
N GLY A 42 2.03 1.01 -1.57
CA GLY A 42 0.64 1.43 -1.72
C GLY A 42 0.03 1.95 -0.42
N SER A 43 0.32 1.32 0.73
CA SER A 43 -0.08 1.82 2.05
C SER A 43 0.55 3.18 2.37
N ILE A 44 1.83 3.40 2.04
CA ILE A 44 2.50 4.69 2.20
C ILE A 44 1.82 5.78 1.37
N VAL A 45 1.55 5.52 0.09
CA VAL A 45 0.83 6.49 -0.76
C VAL A 45 -0.55 6.77 -0.19
N SER A 46 -1.28 5.72 0.21
CA SER A 46 -2.61 5.86 0.80
C SER A 46 -2.59 6.74 2.05
N ILE A 47 -1.72 6.46 3.02
CA ILE A 47 -1.70 7.21 4.27
C ILE A 47 -1.19 8.66 4.10
N LEU A 48 -0.25 8.90 3.19
CA LEU A 48 0.19 10.25 2.85
C LEU A 48 -0.96 11.07 2.25
N THR A 49 -1.74 10.49 1.34
CA THR A 49 -2.91 11.17 0.76
C THR A 49 -3.99 11.43 1.80
N VAL A 50 -4.21 10.52 2.75
CA VAL A 50 -5.12 10.73 3.89
C VAL A 50 -4.64 11.88 4.79
N ALA A 51 -3.34 11.92 5.11
CA ALA A 51 -2.79 12.98 5.94
C ALA A 51 -2.85 14.35 5.25
N LEU A 52 -2.56 14.40 3.95
CA LEU A 52 -2.65 15.63 3.15
C LEU A 52 -4.10 16.13 3.07
N GLU A 53 -5.04 15.24 2.79
CA GLU A 53 -6.48 15.56 2.77
C GLU A 53 -6.93 16.13 4.13
N TYR A 54 -6.59 15.44 5.22
CA TYR A 54 -6.91 15.90 6.57
C TYR A 54 -6.34 17.30 6.87
N ARG A 55 -5.09 17.56 6.49
CA ARG A 55 -4.47 18.87 6.71
C ARG A 55 -5.13 19.98 5.90
N LEU A 56 -5.49 19.71 4.66
CA LEU A 56 -6.20 20.68 3.83
C LEU A 56 -7.53 21.06 4.50
N GLU A 57 -8.33 20.06 4.88
CA GLU A 57 -9.63 20.28 5.53
C GLU A 57 -9.50 21.02 6.88
N VAL A 58 -8.51 20.67 7.71
CA VAL A 58 -8.39 21.22 9.08
C VAL A 58 -7.62 22.55 9.14
N GLN A 59 -6.52 22.71 8.39
CA GLN A 59 -5.66 23.90 8.52
C GLN A 59 -6.06 25.06 7.62
N TYR A 60 -6.72 24.79 6.49
CA TYR A 60 -6.91 25.79 5.44
C TYR A 60 -8.37 25.93 4.95
N GLY A 61 -9.29 25.12 5.48
CA GLY A 61 -10.74 25.23 5.20
C GLY A 61 -11.17 24.48 3.93
N ASP A 62 -12.28 24.93 3.32
CA ASP A 62 -12.83 24.29 2.12
C ASP A 62 -11.94 24.55 0.89
N PHE A 63 -11.47 23.45 0.27
CA PHE A 63 -10.72 23.49 -0.99
C PHE A 63 -11.59 23.20 -2.19
N ASP A 64 -11.08 23.63 -3.35
CA ASP A 64 -11.65 23.26 -4.63
C ASP A 64 -11.75 21.74 -4.81
N PHE A 65 -12.87 21.32 -5.39
CA PHE A 65 -13.22 19.92 -5.64
C PHE A 65 -12.11 19.17 -6.37
N TRP A 66 -11.41 19.82 -7.31
CA TRP A 66 -10.35 19.17 -8.08
C TRP A 66 -9.14 18.85 -7.21
N THR A 67 -8.79 19.70 -6.25
CA THR A 67 -7.63 19.48 -5.37
C THR A 67 -7.83 18.25 -4.47
N VAL A 68 -8.91 18.25 -3.68
CA VAL A 68 -9.24 17.13 -2.79
C VAL A 68 -9.58 15.88 -3.60
N GLY A 69 -10.28 16.05 -4.72
CA GLY A 69 -10.61 14.98 -5.62
C GLY A 69 -9.36 14.28 -6.18
N SER A 70 -8.34 15.03 -6.63
CA SER A 70 -7.13 14.46 -7.18
C SER A 70 -6.35 13.66 -6.15
N ILE A 71 -6.27 14.14 -4.90
CA ILE A 71 -5.66 13.41 -3.77
C ILE A 71 -6.40 12.09 -3.53
N ARG A 72 -7.74 12.12 -3.48
CA ARG A 72 -8.58 10.92 -3.35
C ARG A 72 -8.43 9.98 -4.56
N ALA A 73 -8.28 10.52 -5.76
CA ALA A 73 -8.11 9.73 -6.98
C ALA A 73 -6.78 8.98 -6.99
N VAL A 74 -5.69 9.59 -6.50
CA VAL A 74 -4.40 8.91 -6.30
C VAL A 74 -4.55 7.77 -5.28
N ARG A 75 -5.25 8.02 -4.16
CA ARG A 75 -5.51 6.98 -3.16
C ARG A 75 -6.29 5.79 -3.73
N ILE A 76 -7.44 6.06 -4.34
CA ILE A 76 -8.36 5.01 -4.81
C ILE A 76 -7.83 4.31 -6.06
N GLY A 77 -7.24 5.06 -6.98
CA GLY A 77 -6.74 4.53 -8.26
C GLY A 77 -5.35 3.90 -8.13
N LEU A 78 -4.33 4.73 -7.86
CA LEU A 78 -2.93 4.28 -7.85
C LEU A 78 -2.67 3.32 -6.67
N ALA A 79 -2.90 3.77 -5.44
CA ALA A 79 -2.62 2.94 -4.26
C ALA A 79 -3.54 1.71 -4.20
N GLY A 80 -4.82 1.87 -4.57
CA GLY A 80 -5.77 0.77 -4.66
C GLY A 80 -5.32 -0.35 -5.60
N CYS A 81 -4.80 -0.04 -6.79
CA CYS A 81 -4.34 -1.05 -7.75
C CYS A 81 -2.89 -1.51 -7.55
N LEU A 82 -2.09 -0.73 -6.81
CA LEU A 82 -0.74 -1.10 -6.40
C LEU A 82 -0.76 -2.14 -5.28
N THR A 83 -1.67 -1.99 -4.31
CA THR A 83 -1.87 -3.00 -3.26
C THR A 83 -2.67 -4.21 -3.77
N THR A 84 -2.59 -5.33 -3.06
CA THR A 84 -3.37 -6.53 -3.35
C THR A 84 -3.57 -7.39 -2.10
N VAL A 85 -4.83 -7.68 -1.78
CA VAL A 85 -5.20 -8.66 -0.74
C VAL A 85 -5.31 -10.06 -1.33
N SER A 86 -5.82 -10.20 -2.56
CA SER A 86 -6.05 -11.51 -3.18
C SER A 86 -4.74 -12.28 -3.40
N THR A 87 -3.71 -11.61 -3.91
CA THR A 87 -2.38 -12.23 -4.09
C THR A 87 -1.75 -12.55 -2.74
N PHE A 88 -1.80 -11.62 -1.79
CA PHE A 88 -1.28 -11.80 -0.43
C PHE A 88 -1.92 -13.03 0.27
N VAL A 89 -3.24 -13.16 0.22
CA VAL A 89 -3.95 -14.31 0.80
C VAL A 89 -3.60 -15.60 0.05
N SER A 90 -3.49 -15.56 -1.28
CA SER A 90 -3.09 -16.75 -2.05
C SER A 90 -1.69 -17.26 -1.68
N GLU A 91 -0.75 -16.34 -1.40
CA GLU A 91 0.61 -16.67 -0.96
C GLU A 91 0.60 -17.26 0.46
N ILE A 92 -0.19 -16.70 1.39
CA ILE A 92 -0.37 -17.27 2.73
C ILE A 92 -0.96 -18.67 2.65
N VAL A 93 -2.03 -18.88 1.88
CA VAL A 93 -2.64 -20.20 1.72
C VAL A 93 -1.64 -21.20 1.14
N LYS A 94 -0.78 -20.76 0.21
CA LYS A 94 0.31 -21.58 -0.31
C LYS A 94 1.29 -21.97 0.79
N PHE A 95 1.70 -21.04 1.65
CA PHE A 95 2.58 -21.35 2.79
C PHE A 95 1.91 -22.24 3.83
N LEU A 96 0.64 -22.03 4.15
CA LEU A 96 -0.10 -22.90 5.07
C LEU A 96 -0.17 -24.36 4.58
N LYS A 97 -0.18 -24.58 3.26
CA LYS A 97 -0.17 -25.92 2.67
C LYS A 97 1.23 -26.53 2.56
N SER A 98 2.27 -25.71 2.33
CA SER A 98 3.63 -26.22 2.10
C SER A 98 4.50 -26.21 3.34
N ASN A 99 4.57 -25.08 4.04
CA ASN A 99 5.36 -24.88 5.26
C ASN A 99 4.76 -23.73 6.09
N THR A 100 3.97 -24.10 7.09
CA THR A 100 3.28 -23.19 7.99
C THR A 100 4.20 -22.21 8.71
N ASN A 101 5.47 -22.58 8.92
CA ASN A 101 6.45 -21.71 9.59
C ASN A 101 6.76 -20.45 8.78
N HIS A 102 6.49 -20.42 7.47
CA HIS A 102 6.65 -19.22 6.64
C HIS A 102 5.38 -18.37 6.57
N ALA A 103 4.20 -18.95 6.81
CA ALA A 103 2.92 -18.27 6.67
C ALA A 103 2.74 -17.16 7.73
N TYR A 104 2.95 -17.50 9.00
CA TYR A 104 2.75 -16.55 10.11
C TYR A 104 3.74 -15.37 10.06
N PRO A 105 5.06 -15.57 9.91
CA PRO A 105 5.99 -14.44 9.82
C PRO A 105 5.69 -13.54 8.63
N TYR A 106 5.34 -14.10 7.47
CA TYR A 106 4.97 -13.31 6.30
C TYR A 106 3.75 -12.42 6.56
N MET A 107 2.72 -12.98 7.19
CA MET A 107 1.50 -12.26 7.55
C MET A 107 1.80 -11.13 8.55
N TYR A 108 2.51 -11.44 9.65
CA TYR A 108 2.84 -10.46 10.68
C TYR A 108 3.76 -9.36 10.16
N TRP A 109 4.78 -9.69 9.35
CA TRP A 109 5.64 -8.68 8.77
C TRP A 109 4.88 -7.77 7.82
N THR A 110 4.05 -8.31 6.93
CA THR A 110 3.30 -7.49 5.97
C THR A 110 2.31 -6.55 6.68
N LEU A 111 1.48 -7.09 7.57
CA LEU A 111 0.48 -6.29 8.29
C LEU A 111 1.12 -5.34 9.30
N GLY A 112 2.11 -5.84 10.06
CA GLY A 112 2.80 -5.08 11.09
C GLY A 112 3.59 -3.91 10.51
N THR A 113 4.34 -4.13 9.43
CA THR A 113 5.09 -3.03 8.78
C THR A 113 4.15 -2.04 8.11
N ALA A 114 3.08 -2.49 7.45
CA ALA A 114 2.08 -1.59 6.86
C ALA A 114 1.44 -0.70 7.93
N ALA A 115 1.02 -1.29 9.05
CA ALA A 115 0.39 -0.57 10.16
C ALA A 115 1.38 0.38 10.86
N ALA A 116 2.59 -0.10 11.19
CA ALA A 116 3.59 0.70 11.88
C ALA A 116 4.05 1.90 11.03
N ILE A 117 4.36 1.68 9.75
CA ILE A 117 4.75 2.75 8.83
C ILE A 117 3.60 3.73 8.63
N SER A 118 2.37 3.24 8.47
CA SER A 118 1.22 4.13 8.30
C SER A 118 0.96 4.98 9.54
N ALA A 119 0.97 4.38 10.73
CA ALA A 119 0.81 5.12 11.98
C ALA A 119 1.92 6.15 12.18
N PHE A 120 3.17 5.79 11.89
CA PHE A 120 4.31 6.68 11.99
C PHE A 120 4.20 7.86 11.02
N ILE A 121 3.93 7.60 9.73
CA ILE A 121 3.80 8.64 8.71
C ILE A 121 2.62 9.56 9.01
N TYR A 122 1.45 9.01 9.35
CA TYR A 122 0.29 9.81 9.70
C TYR A 122 0.56 10.66 10.94
N GLY A 123 1.16 10.06 11.97
CA GLY A 123 1.56 10.73 13.19
C GLY A 123 2.49 11.92 12.93
N LEU A 124 3.53 11.71 12.13
CA LEU A 124 4.41 12.79 11.72
C LEU A 124 3.68 13.84 10.88
N ALA A 125 3.01 13.44 9.80
CA ALA A 125 2.42 14.36 8.85
C ALA A 125 1.36 15.28 9.50
N VAL A 126 0.59 14.76 10.46
CA VAL A 126 -0.49 15.50 11.12
C VAL A 126 -0.04 16.25 12.38
N TYR A 127 0.82 15.66 13.22
CA TYR A 127 1.14 16.24 14.54
C TYR A 127 2.51 16.95 14.62
N SER A 128 3.39 16.83 13.62
CA SER A 128 4.75 17.40 13.72
C SER A 128 4.90 18.87 13.27
N MET A 129 3.80 19.61 13.10
CA MET A 129 3.83 21.04 12.76
C MET A 129 2.69 21.82 13.43
#